data_AF-G3Q1W9-F1
#
_entry.id   AF-G3Q1W9-F1
#
_cell.length_a   1.000
_cell.length_b   1.000
_cell.length_c   1.000
_cell.angle_alpha   90.00
_cell.angle_beta   90.00
_cell.angle_gamma   90.00
#
_symmetry.space_group_name_H-M   'P 1'
#
loop_
_entity.id
_entity.type
_entity.pdbx_description
1 polymer ?
#
loop_
_entity_poly.entity_id
_entity_poly.type
_entity_poly.pdbx_seq_one_letter_code
_entity_poly.pdbx_strand_id
1 'polypeptide(L)'
;SDNNRKVTCEEEDQSYPDHPDRFDFWNQLLCRTGLTGRCYWEVEWRGRVDVSVSYRGIRRKGNSGDCLFGENDQSWSLRCFNEGYYVCHNKTGTPITSSSSSSGRVAVYVDCPAGSLSFYRVSSDTLIHLHTFSTTFTEPLYPGFWIWPGSGSSVSLCPLQEGESPPGGEPSSLLTT
;
A
#
# COMPACT_ATOMS: atom_id res chain seq x y z
N SER A 1 -1.74 15.83 3.21
CA SER A 1 -1.14 17.14 2.83
C SER A 1 -0.11 16.92 1.72
N ASP A 2 0.43 17.99 1.12
CA ASP A 2 1.18 17.98 -0.15
C ASP A 2 0.39 17.39 -1.34
N ASN A 3 -0.64 18.12 -1.79
CA ASN A 3 -1.52 17.71 -2.89
C ASN A 3 -2.08 16.27 -2.77
N ASN A 4 -2.48 15.87 -1.55
CA ASN A 4 -2.94 14.51 -1.20
C ASN A 4 -1.93 13.37 -1.42
N ARG A 5 -0.63 13.68 -1.56
CA ARG A 5 0.44 12.69 -1.78
C ARG A 5 1.09 12.19 -0.50
N LYS A 6 0.95 12.92 0.60
CA LYS A 6 1.51 12.55 1.90
C LYS A 6 0.42 12.32 2.95
N VAL A 7 0.58 11.21 3.67
CA VAL A 7 -0.26 10.82 4.79
C VAL A 7 0.62 10.62 6.02
N THR A 8 0.24 11.26 7.11
CA THR A 8 0.91 11.21 8.42
C THR A 8 -0.10 10.74 9.46
N CYS A 9 0.34 9.99 10.47
CA CYS A 9 -0.50 9.78 11.65
C CYS A 9 -0.48 11.08 12.45
N GLU A 10 -1.65 11.65 12.70
CA GLU A 10 -1.81 12.77 13.62
C GLU A 10 -2.32 12.23 14.96
N GLU A 11 -1.83 12.80 16.06
CA GLU A 11 -2.23 12.38 17.42
C GLU A 11 -3.61 12.96 17.81
N GLU A 12 -4.09 13.99 17.11
CA GLU A 12 -5.40 14.60 17.31
C GLU A 12 -6.45 13.98 16.37
N ASP A 13 -7.66 13.72 16.90
CA ASP A 13 -8.77 13.17 16.13
C ASP A 13 -9.27 14.22 15.12
N GLN A 14 -8.93 14.00 13.85
CA GLN A 14 -9.37 14.87 12.77
C GLN A 14 -10.88 14.74 12.58
N SER A 15 -11.59 15.86 12.69
CA SER A 15 -13.05 15.96 12.56
C SER A 15 -13.52 15.78 11.11
N TYR A 16 -13.31 14.58 10.55
CA TYR A 16 -13.90 14.19 9.29
C TYR A 16 -15.36 13.76 9.50
N PRO A 17 -16.30 14.20 8.65
CA PRO A 17 -17.68 13.72 8.71
C PRO A 17 -17.72 12.21 8.51
N ASP A 18 -18.68 11.55 9.16
CA ASP A 18 -18.86 10.11 8.95
C ASP A 18 -19.20 9.83 7.48
N HIS A 19 -18.58 8.78 6.96
CA HIS A 19 -18.71 8.37 5.58
C HIS A 19 -18.66 6.84 5.51
N PRO A 20 -19.49 6.20 4.66
CA PRO A 20 -19.48 4.74 4.50
C PRO A 20 -18.12 4.18 4.06
N ASP A 21 -17.35 4.96 3.30
CA ASP A 21 -15.99 4.59 2.87
C ASP A 21 -14.89 4.86 3.92
N ARG A 22 -15.24 5.39 5.12
CA ARG A 22 -14.28 5.64 6.21
C ARG A 22 -14.12 4.41 7.10
N PHE A 23 -12.87 4.02 7.36
CA PHE A 23 -12.53 3.09 8.44
C PHE A 23 -12.75 3.76 9.80
N ASP A 24 -13.57 3.15 10.66
CA ASP A 24 -13.98 3.78 11.94
C ASP A 24 -13.05 3.47 13.11
N PHE A 25 -12.40 2.32 13.10
CA PHE A 25 -11.56 1.83 14.20
C PHE A 25 -10.08 1.81 13.86
N TRP A 26 -9.73 1.33 12.65
CA TRP A 26 -8.35 1.21 12.20
C TRP A 26 -7.95 2.45 11.39
N ASN A 27 -6.76 3.00 11.64
CA ASN A 27 -6.19 4.20 10.97
C ASN A 27 -5.76 3.92 9.51
N GLN A 28 -6.67 3.37 8.73
CA GLN A 28 -6.46 2.93 7.36
C GLN A 28 -7.12 3.90 6.39
N LEU A 29 -6.56 3.98 5.20
CA LEU A 29 -7.18 4.65 4.08
C LEU A 29 -7.06 3.81 2.82
N LEU A 30 -8.04 3.99 1.94
CA LEU A 30 -8.08 3.38 0.62
C LEU A 30 -8.15 4.52 -0.40
N CYS A 31 -7.31 4.47 -1.42
CA CYS A 31 -7.33 5.41 -2.53
C CYS A 31 -8.65 5.30 -3.30
N ARG A 32 -9.04 6.39 -3.97
CA ARG A 32 -10.34 6.48 -4.66
C ARG A 32 -10.36 5.78 -6.02
N THR A 33 -9.20 5.72 -6.68
CA THR A 33 -9.11 5.21 -8.06
C THR A 33 -8.72 3.73 -8.04
N GLY A 34 -9.51 2.93 -8.74
CA GLY A 34 -9.25 1.51 -8.93
C GLY A 34 -8.24 1.25 -10.05
N LEU A 35 -7.37 0.27 -9.84
CA LEU A 35 -6.39 -0.25 -10.77
C LEU A 35 -7.01 -1.41 -11.54
N THR A 36 -6.96 -1.35 -12.87
CA THR A 36 -7.56 -2.35 -13.76
C THR A 36 -6.58 -2.93 -14.78
N GLY A 37 -5.38 -2.34 -14.90
CA GLY A 37 -4.35 -2.74 -15.84
C GLY A 37 -3.03 -3.06 -15.16
N ARG A 38 -1.93 -2.62 -15.79
CA ARG A 38 -0.59 -2.66 -15.19
C ARG A 38 -0.31 -1.33 -14.52
N CYS A 39 0.06 -1.35 -13.25
CA CYS A 39 0.29 -0.15 -12.46
C CYS A 39 1.56 -0.29 -11.64
N TYR A 40 2.32 0.80 -11.59
CA TYR A 40 3.54 0.91 -10.80
C TYR A 40 3.48 2.19 -9.97
N TRP A 41 3.82 2.10 -8.70
CA TRP A 41 4.03 3.28 -7.86
C TRP A 41 5.05 3.00 -6.77
N GLU A 42 5.71 4.07 -6.31
CA GLU A 42 6.63 4.04 -5.20
C GLU A 42 6.11 4.88 -4.04
N VAL A 43 6.39 4.43 -2.82
CA VAL A 43 6.16 5.21 -1.61
C VAL A 43 7.42 5.25 -0.76
N GLU A 44 7.73 6.45 -0.26
CA GLU A 44 8.61 6.61 0.87
C GLU A 44 7.82 6.39 2.16
N TRP A 45 8.42 5.67 3.10
CA TRP A 45 7.82 5.38 4.38
C TRP A 45 8.82 5.58 5.51
N ARG A 46 8.29 5.89 6.70
CA ARG A 46 9.03 6.00 7.95
C ARG A 46 8.23 5.36 9.07
N GLY A 47 8.91 4.75 10.04
CA GLY A 47 8.28 4.16 11.21
C GLY A 47 7.62 2.83 10.89
N ARG A 48 6.33 2.69 11.19
CA ARG A 48 5.55 1.47 10.93
C ARG A 48 4.37 1.81 10.02
N VAL A 49 4.40 1.24 8.82
CA VAL A 49 3.41 1.50 7.78
C VAL A 49 3.07 0.21 7.05
N ASP A 50 1.80 -0.01 6.77
CA ASP A 50 1.37 -1.07 5.86
C ASP A 50 1.05 -0.45 4.50
N VAL A 51 1.64 -1.01 3.44
CA VAL A 51 1.36 -0.67 2.04
C VAL A 51 0.56 -1.81 1.45
N SER A 52 -0.67 -1.53 1.06
CA SER A 52 -1.67 -2.55 0.71
C SER A 52 -2.30 -2.30 -0.65
N VAL A 53 -2.89 -3.35 -1.20
CA VAL A 53 -3.95 -3.25 -2.21
C VAL A 53 -5.15 -4.05 -1.73
N SER A 54 -6.35 -3.58 -2.04
CA SER A 54 -7.57 -4.24 -1.62
C SER A 54 -8.70 -4.03 -2.61
N TYR A 55 -9.63 -4.97 -2.67
CA TYR A 55 -10.93 -4.74 -3.29
C TYR A 55 -11.72 -3.68 -2.52
N ARG A 56 -12.65 -3.01 -3.21
CA ARG A 56 -13.48 -1.99 -2.59
C ARG A 56 -14.40 -2.56 -1.51
N GLY A 57 -14.71 -3.85 -1.57
CA GLY A 57 -15.62 -4.55 -0.66
C GLY A 57 -15.07 -4.84 0.74
N ILE A 58 -13.81 -4.49 1.05
CA ILE A 58 -13.26 -4.69 2.40
C ILE A 58 -14.16 -4.04 3.47
N ARG A 59 -14.38 -4.75 4.58
CA ARG A 59 -15.16 -4.24 5.69
C ARG A 59 -14.45 -3.04 6.31
N ARG A 60 -15.20 -1.98 6.63
CA ARG A 60 -14.60 -0.74 7.18
C ARG A 60 -14.99 -0.42 8.62
N LYS A 61 -15.98 -1.15 9.15
CA LYS A 61 -16.60 -0.84 10.44
C LYS A 61 -16.35 -1.93 11.47
N GLY A 62 -15.82 -1.53 12.63
CA GLY A 62 -15.50 -2.39 13.77
C GLY A 62 -14.03 -2.79 13.88
N ASN A 63 -13.68 -3.39 15.02
CA ASN A 63 -12.31 -3.76 15.40
C ASN A 63 -11.88 -5.18 14.96
N SER A 64 -12.62 -5.82 14.07
CA SER A 64 -12.30 -7.17 13.59
C SER A 64 -11.13 -7.18 12.61
N GLY A 65 -10.41 -8.30 12.53
CA GLY A 65 -9.40 -8.53 11.47
C GLY A 65 -9.99 -8.44 10.06
N ASP A 66 -11.28 -8.71 9.88
CA ASP A 66 -11.94 -8.55 8.57
C ASP A 66 -11.93 -7.09 8.06
N CYS A 67 -11.66 -6.13 8.94
CA CYS A 67 -11.50 -4.72 8.59
C CYS A 67 -10.04 -4.30 8.35
N LEU A 68 -9.06 -5.14 8.69
CA LEU A 68 -7.64 -4.79 8.69
C LEU A 68 -6.95 -5.35 7.44
N PHE A 69 -6.13 -4.55 6.76
CA PHE A 69 -5.41 -4.99 5.57
C PHE A 69 -4.53 -6.22 5.84
N GLY A 70 -4.62 -7.21 4.94
CA GLY A 70 -3.92 -8.49 5.02
C GLY A 70 -4.52 -9.51 5.97
N GLU A 71 -5.47 -9.13 6.83
CA GLU A 71 -6.16 -10.04 7.77
C GLU A 71 -7.50 -10.56 7.21
N ASN A 72 -7.72 -10.41 5.90
CA ASN A 72 -8.89 -10.88 5.16
C ASN A 72 -8.49 -11.33 3.74
N ASP A 73 -9.44 -11.94 3.02
CA ASP A 73 -9.25 -12.42 1.65
C ASP A 73 -9.41 -11.33 0.58
N GLN A 74 -9.80 -10.11 0.97
CA GLN A 74 -10.02 -8.95 0.10
C GLN A 74 -8.79 -8.05 -0.03
N SER A 75 -7.70 -8.35 0.66
CA SER A 75 -6.53 -7.47 0.73
C SER A 75 -5.20 -8.21 0.82
N TRP A 76 -4.16 -7.57 0.27
CA TRP A 76 -2.78 -8.01 0.29
C TRP A 76 -1.92 -6.86 0.77
N SER A 77 -1.06 -7.12 1.74
CA SER A 77 -0.33 -6.06 2.44
C SER A 77 1.14 -6.41 2.64
N LEU A 78 1.98 -5.38 2.53
CA LEU A 78 3.36 -5.34 2.96
C LEU A 78 3.46 -4.42 4.18
N ARG A 79 3.76 -4.97 5.34
CA ARG A 79 4.13 -4.20 6.54
C ARG A 79 5.60 -3.84 6.49
N CYS A 80 5.89 -2.56 6.62
CA CYS A 80 7.22 -1.97 6.68
C CYS A 80 7.51 -1.50 8.11
N PHE A 81 8.62 -1.94 8.69
CA PHE A 81 9.03 -1.57 10.05
C PHE A 81 10.55 -1.66 10.21
N ASN A 82 11.07 -1.17 11.34
CA ASN A 82 12.50 -1.04 11.59
C ASN A 82 13.30 -2.34 11.41
N GLU A 83 12.70 -3.50 11.67
CA GLU A 83 13.37 -4.80 11.67
C GLU A 83 13.25 -5.52 10.30
N GLY A 84 12.48 -4.98 9.35
CA GLY A 84 12.32 -5.59 8.04
C GLY A 84 10.92 -5.41 7.43
N TYR A 85 10.52 -6.42 6.67
CA TYR A 85 9.24 -6.46 5.98
C TYR A 85 8.46 -7.72 6.39
N TYR A 86 7.15 -7.61 6.38
CA TYR A 86 6.24 -8.73 6.64
C TYR A 86 5.08 -8.67 5.66
N VAL A 87 4.87 -9.73 4.89
CA VAL A 87 3.72 -9.80 3.97
C VAL A 87 2.57 -10.51 4.63
N CYS A 88 1.35 -10.04 4.41
CA CYS A 88 0.14 -10.66 4.94
C CYS A 88 -1.02 -10.65 3.94
N HIS A 89 -1.77 -11.75 3.95
CA HIS A 89 -3.00 -11.96 3.21
C HIS A 89 -3.82 -13.07 3.89
N ASN A 90 -5.13 -12.86 4.03
CA ASN A 90 -6.06 -13.83 4.61
C ASN A 90 -5.57 -14.45 5.94
N LYS A 91 -5.14 -13.60 6.88
CA LYS A 91 -4.67 -14.00 8.23
C LYS A 91 -3.40 -14.86 8.21
N THR A 92 -2.79 -15.01 7.05
CA THR A 92 -1.51 -15.68 6.86
C THR A 92 -0.48 -14.61 6.59
N GLY A 93 0.67 -14.70 7.24
CA GLY A 93 1.76 -13.80 6.97
C GLY A 93 3.11 -14.44 7.09
N THR A 94 4.09 -13.83 6.44
CA THR A 94 5.45 -14.35 6.33
C THR A 94 6.44 -13.21 6.53
N PRO A 95 7.37 -13.32 7.50
CA PRO A 95 8.45 -12.35 7.63
C PRO A 95 9.40 -12.49 6.44
N ILE A 96 9.86 -11.37 5.92
CA ILE A 96 10.85 -11.32 4.84
C ILE A 96 12.18 -10.93 5.45
N THR A 97 13.13 -11.86 5.39
CA THR A 97 14.50 -11.64 5.87
C THR A 97 15.21 -10.63 4.97
N SER A 98 15.21 -9.37 5.36
CA SER A 98 15.89 -8.30 4.63
C SER A 98 16.39 -7.25 5.61
N SER A 99 17.65 -6.84 5.46
CA SER A 99 18.26 -5.79 6.27
C SER A 99 17.63 -4.44 5.94
N SER A 100 16.59 -4.03 6.65
CA SER A 100 15.92 -2.73 6.46
C SER A 100 16.37 -1.69 7.49
N SER A 101 15.99 -0.44 7.25
CA SER A 101 16.15 0.69 8.16
C SER A 101 14.76 1.11 8.69
N SER A 102 14.70 2.04 9.65
CA SER A 102 13.45 2.61 10.17
C SER A 102 12.71 3.53 9.18
N SER A 103 13.27 3.69 7.99
CA SER A 103 12.68 4.36 6.85
C SER A 103 13.18 3.74 5.56
N GLY A 104 12.44 3.93 4.48
CA GLY A 104 12.83 3.42 3.18
C GLY A 104 11.84 3.78 2.09
N ARG A 105 12.07 3.20 0.93
CA ARG A 105 11.21 3.33 -0.24
C ARG A 105 10.83 1.95 -0.73
N VAL A 106 9.55 1.74 -0.98
CA VAL A 106 9.04 0.49 -1.54
C VAL A 106 8.28 0.78 -2.82
N ALA A 107 8.41 -0.11 -3.78
CA ALA A 107 7.65 -0.09 -5.01
C ALA A 107 6.58 -1.19 -4.99
N VAL A 108 5.44 -0.89 -5.58
CA VAL A 108 4.36 -1.84 -5.80
C VAL A 108 4.11 -1.92 -7.30
N TYR A 109 4.05 -3.15 -7.80
CA TYR A 109 3.70 -3.44 -9.17
C TYR A 109 2.49 -4.36 -9.20
N VAL A 110 1.45 -3.95 -9.92
CA VAL A 110 0.24 -4.73 -10.13
C VAL A 110 0.12 -5.04 -11.61
N ASP A 111 -0.05 -6.31 -11.97
CA ASP A 111 -0.43 -6.75 -13.31
C ASP A 111 -1.77 -7.47 -13.20
N CYS A 112 -2.86 -6.72 -13.41
CA CYS A 112 -4.22 -7.28 -13.33
C CYS A 112 -4.47 -8.42 -14.34
N PRO A 113 -4.10 -8.28 -15.63
CA PRO A 113 -4.24 -9.38 -16.60
C PRO A 113 -3.48 -10.65 -16.23
N ALA A 114 -2.26 -10.51 -15.69
CA ALA A 114 -1.46 -11.66 -15.26
C ALA A 114 -1.84 -12.20 -13.88
N GLY A 115 -2.64 -11.45 -13.11
CA GLY A 115 -3.01 -11.83 -11.75
C GLY A 115 -1.85 -11.79 -10.77
N SER A 116 -0.97 -10.79 -10.89
CA SER A 116 0.19 -10.68 -10.00
C SER A 116 0.27 -9.32 -9.30
N LEU A 117 0.70 -9.35 -8.05
CA LEU A 117 1.03 -8.20 -7.22
C LEU A 117 2.41 -8.41 -6.63
N SER A 118 3.35 -7.56 -6.97
CA SER A 118 4.74 -7.65 -6.55
C SER A 118 5.15 -6.44 -5.71
N PHE A 119 5.86 -6.71 -4.63
CA PHE A 119 6.45 -5.72 -3.74
C PHE A 119 7.97 -5.74 -3.87
N TYR A 120 8.56 -4.54 -3.87
CA TYR A 120 10.00 -4.36 -3.97
C TYR A 120 10.48 -3.34 -2.93
N ARG A 121 11.70 -3.54 -2.43
CA ARG A 121 12.45 -2.49 -1.79
C ARG A 121 13.23 -1.72 -2.85
N VAL A 122 13.19 -0.40 -2.79
CA VAL A 122 13.99 0.47 -3.65
C VAL A 122 15.27 0.86 -2.91
N SER A 123 16.43 0.55 -3.48
CA SER A 123 17.74 0.88 -2.91
C SER A 123 18.66 1.38 -4.02
N SER A 124 19.11 2.64 -3.93
CA SER A 124 19.93 3.28 -4.98
C SER A 124 19.36 3.05 -6.38
N ASP A 125 18.05 3.28 -6.52
CA ASP A 125 17.25 3.10 -7.74
C ASP A 125 17.26 1.67 -8.33
N THR A 126 17.72 0.69 -7.55
CA THR A 126 17.57 -0.74 -7.85
C THR A 126 16.36 -1.31 -7.12
N LEU A 127 15.56 -2.09 -7.84
CA LEU A 127 14.44 -2.84 -7.29
C LEU A 127 14.91 -4.19 -6.75
N ILE A 128 14.83 -4.36 -5.44
CA ILE A 128 15.08 -5.63 -4.75
C ILE A 128 13.72 -6.27 -4.49
N HIS A 129 13.45 -7.40 -5.14
CA HIS A 129 12.20 -8.14 -4.97
C HIS A 129 12.02 -8.59 -3.51
N LEU A 130 10.83 -8.35 -2.96
CA LEU A 130 10.44 -8.78 -1.62
C LEU A 130 9.48 -9.96 -1.69
N HIS A 131 8.40 -9.80 -2.47
CA HIS A 131 7.37 -10.83 -2.57
C HIS A 131 6.48 -10.61 -3.79
N THR A 132 5.88 -11.71 -4.29
CA THR A 132 4.81 -11.65 -5.30
C THR A 132 3.65 -12.52 -4.88
N PHE A 133 2.47 -11.92 -4.75
CA PHE A 133 1.21 -12.64 -4.70
C PHE A 133 0.76 -12.97 -6.12
N SER A 134 0.35 -14.21 -6.35
CA SER A 134 -0.28 -14.66 -7.60
C SER A 134 -1.72 -15.09 -7.30
N THR A 135 -2.68 -14.45 -7.96
CA THR A 135 -4.11 -14.68 -7.74
C THR A 135 -4.92 -14.21 -8.94
N THR A 136 -6.16 -14.67 -9.09
CA THR A 136 -7.08 -14.12 -10.10
C THR A 136 -7.82 -12.94 -9.51
N PHE A 137 -7.53 -11.73 -9.98
CA PHE A 137 -8.27 -10.54 -9.53
C PHE A 137 -9.65 -10.51 -10.18
N THR A 138 -10.70 -10.41 -9.36
CA THR A 138 -12.10 -10.44 -9.81
C THR A 138 -12.71 -9.06 -9.93
N GLU A 139 -12.08 -8.06 -9.33
CA GLU A 139 -12.55 -6.67 -9.24
C GLU A 139 -11.38 -5.70 -9.33
N PRO A 140 -11.62 -4.40 -9.61
CA PRO A 140 -10.58 -3.38 -9.52
C PRO A 140 -9.93 -3.36 -8.12
N LEU A 141 -8.61 -3.22 -8.10
CA LEU A 141 -7.83 -3.10 -6.86
C LEU A 141 -7.63 -1.65 -6.49
N TYR A 142 -7.60 -1.34 -5.21
CA TYR A 142 -7.40 0.02 -4.72
C TYR A 142 -6.16 0.04 -3.81
N PRO A 143 -5.18 0.93 -4.05
CA PRO A 143 -4.08 1.14 -3.12
C PRO A 143 -4.61 1.54 -1.75
N GLY A 144 -4.02 1.00 -0.70
CA GLY A 144 -4.39 1.28 0.67
C GLY A 144 -3.17 1.44 1.55
N PHE A 145 -3.32 2.22 2.62
CA PHE A 145 -2.24 2.47 3.58
C PHE A 145 -2.78 2.39 4.99
N TRP A 146 -2.00 1.78 5.89
CA TRP A 146 -2.21 1.89 7.33
C TRP A 146 -0.99 2.55 7.95
N ILE A 147 -1.21 3.59 8.74
CA ILE A 147 -0.15 4.23 9.52
C ILE A 147 -0.36 3.84 10.98
N TRP A 148 0.62 3.15 11.56
CA TRP A 148 0.53 2.73 12.94
C TRP A 148 0.65 3.95 13.87
N PRO A 149 -0.19 4.02 14.92
CA PRO A 149 -0.05 5.04 15.97
C PRO A 149 1.35 4.97 16.60
N GLY A 150 1.98 6.13 16.78
CA GLY A 150 3.31 6.24 17.36
C GLY A 150 4.14 7.36 16.73
N SER A 151 5.26 7.70 17.38
CA SER A 151 6.03 8.90 17.05
C SER A 151 6.76 8.77 15.70
N GLY A 152 6.22 9.44 14.67
CA GLY A 152 6.92 9.68 13.42
C GLY A 152 6.64 8.69 12.27
N SER A 153 5.59 7.88 12.35
CA SER A 153 5.15 7.05 11.21
C SER A 153 4.54 7.90 10.10
N SER A 154 4.97 7.69 8.85
CA SER A 154 4.44 8.44 7.70
C SER A 154 4.65 7.69 6.39
N VAL A 155 3.81 8.00 5.41
CA VAL A 155 3.92 7.50 4.03
C VAL A 155 3.68 8.62 3.02
N SER A 156 4.48 8.64 1.97
CA SER A 156 4.33 9.60 0.86
C SER A 156 4.56 8.94 -0.48
N LEU A 157 3.67 9.23 -1.43
CA LEU A 157 3.84 8.83 -2.83
C LEU A 157 5.05 9.55 -3.43
N CYS A 158 5.94 8.79 -4.05
CA CYS A 158 7.05 9.35 -4.80
C CYS A 158 6.53 9.93 -6.11
N PRO A 159 7.01 11.10 -6.56
CA PRO A 159 6.75 11.56 -7.91
C PRO A 159 7.36 10.58 -8.91
N LEU A 160 6.59 10.20 -9.94
CA LEU A 160 7.18 9.51 -11.09
C LEU A 160 8.15 10.49 -11.75
N GLN A 161 9.41 10.08 -11.97
CA GLN A 161 10.32 10.84 -12.81
C GLN A 161 9.73 10.83 -14.23
N GLU A 162 9.27 11.98 -14.73
CA GLU A 162 8.93 12.13 -16.14
C GLU A 162 10.19 11.90 -16.96
N GLY A 163 10.31 10.71 -17.58
CA GLY A 163 11.42 10.42 -18.48
C GLY A 163 11.81 8.95 -18.64
N GLU A 164 11.48 8.08 -17.70
CA GLU A 164 11.85 6.66 -17.80
C GLU A 164 10.63 5.81 -18.18
N SER A 165 10.63 5.35 -19.43
CA SER A 165 9.67 4.35 -19.89
C SER A 165 9.93 3.04 -19.13
N PRO A 166 8.90 2.34 -18.62
CA PRO A 166 9.10 1.00 -18.08
C PRO A 166 9.68 0.09 -19.17
N PRO A 167 10.46 -0.94 -18.81
CA PRO A 167 10.87 -1.95 -19.78
C PRO A 167 9.61 -2.63 -20.34
N GLY A 168 9.24 -2.27 -21.58
CA GLY A 168 7.99 -2.66 -22.22
C GLY A 168 7.00 -1.49 -22.26
N GLY A 169 7.27 -0.52 -23.14
CA GLY A 169 6.52 0.72 -23.26
C GLY A 169 5.02 0.53 -23.51
N GLU A 170 4.22 1.00 -22.56
CA GLU A 170 2.87 1.52 -22.76
C GLU A 170 2.68 2.61 -21.67
N PRO A 171 2.00 3.72 -21.97
CA PRO A 171 1.80 4.80 -21.03
C PRO A 171 0.86 4.38 -19.89
N SER A 172 1.35 4.43 -18.65
CA SER A 172 0.56 4.24 -17.44
C SER A 172 -0.58 5.26 -17.37
N SER A 173 -1.82 4.80 -17.28
CA SER A 173 -2.98 5.62 -16.94
C SER A 173 -2.77 6.23 -15.54
N LEU A 174 -2.61 7.54 -15.50
CA LEU A 174 -2.19 8.32 -14.35
C LEU A 174 -3.23 8.33 -13.23
N LEU A 175 -2.77 8.10 -12.00
CA LEU A 175 -3.45 8.55 -10.78
C LEU A 175 -3.16 10.05 -10.60
N THR A 176 -3.99 10.90 -11.19
CA THR A 176 -4.06 12.31 -10.79
C THR A 176 -5.11 12.42 -9.68
N THR A 177 -4.67 12.82 -8.49
CA THR A 177 -5.50 13.12 -7.33
C THR A 177 -6.30 14.40 -7.52
#